data_AF-A0A7Y5PW96-F1
#
_entry.id   AF-A0A7Y5PW96-F1
#
_cell.length_a   1.000
_cell.length_b   1.000
_cell.length_c   1.000
_cell.angle_alpha   90.00
_cell.angle_beta   90.00
_cell.angle_gamma   90.00
#
_symmetry.space_group_name_H-M   'P 1'
#
loop_
_entity.id
_entity.type
_entity.pdbx_description
1 polymer ?
#
loop_
_entity_poly.entity_id
_entity_poly.type
_entity_poly.pdbx_seq_one_letter_code
_entity_poly.pdbx_strand_id
1 'polypeptide(L)'
;MFVRAKAAARVVVLVLPGLVACTGADPALEVGRASQALGRGAVHEALERYESALGALPQTDPAWKRAKLGRVEALILLDREDFERALRQAKEGESPTAPRRGELAFLEFAGADPSAASSKEWRSVLGKLTQSALFDSAVAVLAKGLEVHAGDAELARCGDAIRDAAAKAGAKGALGALAGLGYVD
;
A
#
# COMPACT_ATOMS: atom_id res chain seq x y z
N MET A 1 65.81 -2.35 24.72
CA MET A 1 64.72 -2.78 25.64
C MET A 1 63.91 -1.54 25.99
N PHE A 2 62.72 -1.36 25.41
CA PHE A 2 61.79 -0.28 25.76
C PHE A 2 60.46 -0.91 26.21
N VAL A 3 60.13 -0.70 27.49
CA VAL A 3 58.89 -1.19 28.11
C VAL A 3 57.81 -0.13 27.90
N ARG A 4 56.75 -0.46 27.14
CA ARG A 4 55.57 0.40 26.96
C ARG A 4 54.50 0.03 28.00
N ALA A 5 54.25 0.91 28.95
CA ALA A 5 53.11 0.83 29.87
C ALA A 5 51.81 1.25 29.16
N LYS A 6 50.77 0.41 29.24
CA LYS A 6 49.41 0.71 28.77
C LYS A 6 48.61 1.33 29.93
N ALA A 7 48.24 2.60 29.79
CA ALA A 7 47.28 3.25 30.67
C ALA A 7 45.85 2.88 30.23
N ALA A 8 45.07 2.27 31.13
CA ALA A 8 43.67 1.94 30.90
C ALA A 8 42.80 3.13 31.34
N ALA A 9 42.17 3.82 30.37
CA ALA A 9 41.18 4.86 30.64
C ALA A 9 39.82 4.21 30.94
N ARG A 10 39.30 4.43 32.15
CA ARG A 10 37.93 4.05 32.55
C ARG A 10 36.95 5.08 31.98
N VAL A 11 36.14 4.67 31.02
CA VAL A 11 35.00 5.44 30.52
C VAL A 11 33.84 5.30 31.52
N VAL A 12 33.47 6.40 32.16
CA VAL A 12 32.27 6.49 33.00
C VAL A 12 31.10 6.88 32.09
N VAL A 13 30.23 5.93 31.78
CA VAL A 13 28.98 6.17 31.03
C VAL A 13 27.97 6.77 32.00
N LEU A 14 27.67 8.06 31.83
CA LEU A 14 26.65 8.77 32.60
C LEU A 14 25.28 8.50 31.95
N VAL A 15 24.50 7.60 32.54
CA VAL A 15 23.12 7.33 32.11
C VAL A 15 22.22 8.42 32.69
N LEU A 16 21.86 9.40 31.86
CA LEU A 16 20.80 10.36 32.16
C LEU A 16 19.43 9.69 31.93
N PRO A 17 18.56 9.58 32.95
CA PRO A 17 17.17 9.17 32.74
C PRO A 17 16.42 10.33 32.06
N GLY A 18 16.39 10.30 30.73
CA GLY A 18 15.57 11.20 29.95
C GLY A 18 14.09 10.89 30.19
N LEU A 19 13.40 11.80 30.89
CA LEU A 19 11.95 11.90 30.88
C LEU A 19 11.53 12.26 29.45
N VAL A 20 11.33 11.23 28.62
CA VAL A 20 10.57 11.39 27.37
C VAL A 20 9.15 11.71 27.83
N ALA A 21 8.78 12.99 27.77
CA ALA A 21 7.39 13.39 27.87
C ALA A 21 6.66 12.74 26.70
N CYS A 22 6.10 11.56 26.94
CA CYS A 22 5.17 10.89 26.07
C CYS A 22 3.91 11.75 26.00
N THR A 23 3.92 12.81 25.19
CA THR A 23 2.70 13.34 24.59
C THR A 23 2.24 12.29 23.59
N GLY A 24 1.78 11.14 24.09
CA GLY A 24 1.28 10.05 23.28
C GLY A 24 0.12 10.59 22.47
N ALA A 25 0.37 10.89 21.20
CA ALA A 25 -0.69 11.27 20.29
C ALA A 25 -1.66 10.11 20.23
N ASP A 26 -2.95 10.39 20.45
CA ASP A 26 -4.01 9.39 20.32
C ASP A 26 -3.91 8.76 18.91
N PRO A 27 -3.62 7.45 18.80
CA PRO A 27 -3.44 6.81 17.50
C PRO A 27 -4.67 6.92 16.60
N ALA A 28 -5.88 6.99 17.17
CA ALA A 28 -7.11 7.17 16.39
C ALA A 28 -7.19 8.59 15.79
N LEU A 29 -6.69 9.62 16.49
CA LEU A 29 -6.57 10.96 15.94
C LEU A 29 -5.53 11.02 14.81
N GLU A 30 -4.45 10.24 14.91
CA GLU A 30 -3.45 10.14 13.84
C GLU A 30 -4.03 9.55 12.55
N VAL A 31 -4.94 8.57 12.63
CA VAL A 31 -5.69 8.09 11.45
C VAL A 31 -6.48 9.22 10.78
N GLY A 32 -7.15 10.07 11.58
CA GLY A 32 -7.89 11.22 11.06
C GLY A 32 -6.98 12.26 10.39
N ARG A 33 -5.83 12.54 11.00
CA ARG A 33 -4.81 13.45 10.44
C ARG A 33 -4.19 12.88 9.16
N ALA A 34 -3.91 11.59 9.12
CA ALA A 34 -3.45 10.89 7.93
C ALA A 34 -4.46 11.00 6.78
N SER A 35 -5.75 10.78 7.04
CA SER A 35 -6.81 10.97 6.05
C SER A 35 -6.88 12.40 5.52
N GLN A 36 -6.73 13.41 6.39
CA GLN A 36 -6.68 14.81 5.96
C GLN A 36 -5.44 15.12 5.11
N ALA A 37 -4.27 14.58 5.49
CA ALA A 37 -3.05 14.73 4.70
C ALA A 37 -3.22 14.11 3.30
N LEU A 38 -3.79 12.90 3.23
CA LEU A 38 -4.09 12.21 1.97
C LEU A 38 -5.05 13.04 1.09
N GLY A 39 -6.12 13.57 1.67
CA GLY A 39 -7.10 14.41 0.96
C GLY A 39 -6.53 15.72 0.40
N ARG A 40 -5.40 16.20 0.94
CA ARG A 40 -4.66 17.36 0.42
C ARG A 40 -3.52 16.98 -0.53
N GLY A 41 -3.34 15.70 -0.84
CA GLY A 41 -2.25 15.21 -1.68
C GLY A 41 -0.90 15.09 -0.96
N ALA A 42 -0.83 15.24 0.36
CA ALA A 42 0.38 15.02 1.15
C ALA A 42 0.57 13.51 1.41
N VAL A 43 0.80 12.75 0.35
CA VAL A 43 0.75 11.27 0.37
C VAL A 43 1.81 10.66 1.29
N HIS A 44 3.05 11.17 1.27
CA HIS A 44 4.12 10.70 2.16
C HIS A 44 3.79 10.95 3.65
N GLU A 45 3.32 12.16 3.98
CA GLU A 45 2.89 12.48 5.35
C GLU A 45 1.74 11.57 5.80
N ALA A 46 0.77 11.34 4.91
CA ALA A 46 -0.34 10.44 5.19
C ALA A 46 0.15 9.01 5.50
N LEU A 47 1.08 8.49 4.69
CA LEU A 47 1.65 7.15 4.87
C LEU A 47 2.35 7.03 6.23
N GLU A 48 3.24 7.96 6.55
CA GLU A 48 3.97 7.97 7.83
C GLU A 48 3.01 7.97 9.03
N ARG A 49 1.96 8.80 8.98
CA ARG A 49 0.93 8.85 10.03
C ARG A 49 0.11 7.56 10.13
N TYR A 50 -0.28 6.96 9.00
CA TYR A 50 -0.97 5.67 9.03
C TYR A 50 -0.08 4.58 9.62
N GLU A 51 1.20 4.53 9.27
CA GLU A 51 2.14 3.53 9.81
C GLU A 51 2.40 3.73 11.30
N SER A 52 2.54 4.99 11.75
CA SER A 52 2.62 5.32 13.17
C SER A 52 1.37 4.89 13.93
N ALA A 53 0.17 5.19 13.41
CA ALA A 53 -1.09 4.78 14.03
C ALA A 53 -1.22 3.25 14.08
N LEU A 54 -0.86 2.53 13.01
CA LEU A 54 -0.90 1.07 12.96
C LEU A 54 0.06 0.40 13.93
N GLY A 55 1.17 1.04 14.30
CA GLY A 55 2.09 0.56 15.32
C GLY A 55 1.55 0.65 16.74
N ALA A 56 0.53 1.49 16.99
CA ALA A 56 -0.03 1.73 18.31
C ALA A 56 -1.48 1.23 18.48
N LEU A 57 -2.25 1.09 17.38
CA LEU A 57 -3.64 0.62 17.42
C LEU A 57 -3.72 -0.91 17.58
N PRO A 58 -4.57 -1.44 18.48
CA PRO A 58 -4.87 -2.86 18.51
C PRO A 58 -5.71 -3.25 17.29
N GLN A 59 -5.56 -4.47 16.78
CA GLN A 59 -6.30 -4.94 15.60
C GLN A 59 -7.82 -4.96 15.79
N THR A 60 -8.29 -5.04 17.03
CA THR A 60 -9.71 -4.98 17.40
C THR A 60 -10.29 -3.57 17.35
N ASP A 61 -9.46 -2.53 17.22
CA ASP A 61 -9.92 -1.15 17.11
C ASP A 61 -10.49 -0.86 15.71
N PRO A 62 -11.72 -0.30 15.59
CA PRO A 62 -12.27 0.10 14.29
C PRO A 62 -11.40 1.09 13.51
N ALA A 63 -10.56 1.90 14.18
CA ALA A 63 -9.58 2.78 13.55
C ALA A 63 -8.45 2.00 12.87
N TRP A 64 -8.12 0.79 13.33
CA TRP A 64 -7.08 -0.04 12.73
C TRP A 64 -7.41 -0.43 11.29
N LYS A 65 -8.64 -0.89 11.03
CA LYS A 65 -9.10 -1.19 9.66
C LYS A 65 -9.05 0.05 8.77
N ARG A 66 -9.49 1.20 9.28
CA ARG A 66 -9.42 2.48 8.55
C ARG A 66 -7.98 2.86 8.22
N ALA A 67 -7.05 2.67 9.15
CA ALA A 67 -5.63 2.93 8.96
C ALA A 67 -5.00 1.99 7.92
N LYS A 68 -5.33 0.69 7.93
CA LYS A 68 -4.87 -0.28 6.93
C LYS A 68 -5.32 0.11 5.51
N LEU A 69 -6.60 0.43 5.34
CA LEU A 69 -7.13 0.85 4.03
C LEU A 69 -6.56 2.20 3.56
N GLY A 70 -6.37 3.15 4.48
CA GLY A 70 -5.72 4.42 4.18
C GLY A 70 -4.25 4.26 3.77
N ARG A 71 -3.50 3.37 4.44
CA ARG A 71 -2.13 2.98 4.06
C ARG A 71 -2.09 2.38 2.65
N VAL A 72 -3.00 1.46 2.33
CA VAL A 72 -3.12 0.88 0.99
C VAL A 72 -3.31 1.97 -0.06
N GLU A 73 -4.22 2.91 0.17
CA GLU A 73 -4.47 4.01 -0.75
C GLU A 73 -3.27 4.93 -0.93
N ALA A 74 -2.58 5.30 0.16
CA ALA A 74 -1.35 6.09 0.07
C ALA A 74 -0.27 5.37 -0.74
N LEU A 75 -0.09 4.07 -0.54
CA LEU A 75 0.86 3.26 -1.31
C LEU A 75 0.49 3.18 -2.79
N ILE A 76 -0.79 3.05 -3.15
CA ILE A 76 -1.26 3.08 -4.55
C ILE A 76 -0.88 4.40 -5.22
N LEU A 77 -1.05 5.53 -4.54
CA LEU A 77 -0.71 6.84 -5.08
C LEU A 77 0.80 7.00 -5.29
N LEU A 78 1.62 6.49 -4.36
CA LEU A 78 3.08 6.50 -4.52
C LEU A 78 3.54 5.55 -5.63
N ASP A 79 2.93 4.37 -5.75
CA ASP A 79 3.19 3.41 -6.84
C ASP A 79 2.90 4.05 -8.20
N ARG A 80 1.81 4.81 -8.31
CA ARG A 80 1.50 5.61 -9.48
C ARG A 80 2.57 6.66 -9.78
N GLU A 81 2.97 7.45 -8.80
CA GLU A 81 3.99 8.50 -9.00
C GLU A 81 5.32 7.90 -9.48
N ASP A 82 5.76 6.84 -8.83
CA ASP A 82 7.00 6.14 -9.19
C ASP A 82 6.89 5.48 -10.58
N PHE A 83 5.72 4.93 -10.94
CA PHE A 83 5.49 4.37 -12.27
C PHE A 83 5.50 5.45 -13.35
N GLU A 84 4.84 6.59 -13.13
CA GLU A 84 4.87 7.74 -14.05
C GLU A 84 6.31 8.28 -14.21
N ARG A 85 7.11 8.27 -13.13
CA ARG A 85 8.53 8.64 -13.19
C ARG A 85 9.33 7.64 -14.03
N ALA A 86 9.10 6.34 -13.85
CA ALA A 86 9.74 5.29 -14.63
C ALA A 86 9.37 5.37 -16.12
N LEU A 87 8.10 5.63 -16.44
CA LEU A 87 7.64 5.85 -17.82
C LEU A 87 8.35 7.01 -18.52
N ARG A 88 8.62 8.11 -17.81
CA ARG A 88 9.40 9.24 -18.36
C ARG A 88 10.87 8.93 -18.58
N GLN A 89 11.41 7.94 -17.87
CA GLN A 89 12.83 7.56 -17.92
C GLN A 89 13.09 6.34 -18.81
N ALA A 90 12.05 5.58 -19.16
CA ALA A 90 12.16 4.38 -19.96
C ALA A 90 12.70 4.69 -21.37
N LYS A 91 13.62 3.85 -21.82
CA LYS A 91 14.14 3.92 -23.20
C LYS A 91 13.18 3.25 -24.16
N GLU A 92 13.32 3.56 -25.45
CA GLU A 92 12.54 2.91 -26.50
C GLU A 92 12.69 1.37 -26.40
N GLY A 93 11.56 0.67 -26.36
CA GLY A 93 11.50 -0.79 -26.22
C GLY A 93 11.55 -1.31 -24.78
N GLU A 94 11.79 -0.45 -23.77
CA GLU A 94 11.73 -0.84 -22.37
C GLU A 94 10.32 -0.60 -21.80
N SER A 95 9.71 -1.65 -21.26
CA SER A 95 8.45 -1.53 -20.52
C SER A 95 8.78 -1.42 -19.03
N PRO A 96 8.60 -0.24 -18.40
CA PRO A 96 8.83 -0.13 -16.97
C PRO A 96 7.82 -0.98 -16.20
N THR A 97 8.25 -1.49 -15.04
CA THR A 97 7.38 -2.24 -14.12
C THR A 97 6.96 -1.31 -12.99
N ALA A 98 5.65 -1.17 -12.79
CA ALA A 98 5.13 -0.41 -11.66
C ALA A 98 5.49 -1.09 -10.32
N PRO A 99 5.84 -0.32 -9.27
CA PRO A 99 5.87 -0.86 -7.92
C PRO A 99 4.49 -1.42 -7.52
N ARG A 100 4.48 -2.43 -6.66
CA ARG A 100 3.26 -3.16 -6.25
C ARG A 100 2.98 -3.06 -4.75
N ARG A 101 3.42 -1.98 -4.10
CA ARG A 101 3.31 -1.86 -2.63
C ARG A 101 1.85 -1.80 -2.19
N GLY A 102 0.99 -1.09 -2.93
CA GLY A 102 -0.44 -0.98 -2.64
C GLY A 102 -1.18 -2.31 -2.79
N GLU A 103 -0.92 -3.05 -3.88
CA GLU A 103 -1.42 -4.41 -4.11
C GLU A 103 -1.04 -5.34 -2.96
N LEU A 104 0.27 -5.45 -2.67
CA LEU A 104 0.79 -6.37 -1.66
C LEU A 104 0.24 -6.04 -0.27
N ALA A 105 0.18 -4.76 0.10
CA ALA A 105 -0.36 -4.33 1.38
C ALA A 105 -1.86 -4.65 1.51
N PHE A 106 -2.63 -4.56 0.43
CA PHE A 106 -4.05 -4.91 0.46
C PHE A 106 -4.26 -6.42 0.56
N LEU A 107 -3.52 -7.20 -0.23
CA LEU A 107 -3.62 -8.67 -0.20
C LEU A 107 -3.13 -9.24 1.14
N GLU A 108 -2.11 -8.64 1.76
CA GLU A 108 -1.70 -8.96 3.13
C GLU A 108 -2.85 -8.70 4.13
N PHE A 109 -3.49 -7.53 4.04
CA PHE A 109 -4.62 -7.17 4.91
C PHE A 109 -5.82 -8.09 4.72
N ALA A 110 -6.21 -8.37 3.47
CA ALA A 110 -7.36 -9.21 3.16
C ALA A 110 -7.08 -10.73 3.36
N GLY A 111 -5.82 -11.15 3.29
CA GLY A 111 -5.41 -12.53 3.50
C GLY A 111 -5.25 -12.92 4.96
N ALA A 112 -5.11 -11.95 5.88
CA ALA A 112 -5.00 -12.21 7.31
C ALA A 112 -6.29 -12.82 7.89
N ASP A 113 -7.46 -12.41 7.38
CA ASP A 113 -8.77 -12.94 7.71
C ASP A 113 -9.71 -12.68 6.53
N PRO A 114 -10.41 -13.69 5.96
CA PRO A 114 -11.40 -13.48 4.90
C PRO A 114 -12.48 -12.45 5.23
N SER A 115 -12.76 -12.21 6.52
CA SER A 115 -13.72 -11.19 6.98
C SER A 115 -13.13 -9.79 7.08
N ALA A 116 -11.80 -9.63 7.00
CA ALA A 116 -11.12 -8.34 7.14
C ALA A 116 -11.56 -7.34 6.05
N ALA A 117 -11.77 -7.83 4.82
CA ALA A 117 -12.15 -7.04 3.67
C ALA A 117 -13.44 -7.57 3.03
N SER A 118 -14.53 -6.81 3.15
CA SER A 118 -15.77 -7.08 2.44
C SER A 118 -15.60 -6.82 0.94
N SER A 119 -16.47 -7.38 0.10
CA SER A 119 -16.52 -7.09 -1.35
C SER A 119 -16.46 -5.60 -1.67
N LYS A 120 -17.07 -4.74 -0.84
CA LYS A 120 -16.99 -3.28 -1.02
C LYS A 120 -15.56 -2.75 -0.95
N GLU A 121 -14.76 -3.24 0.00
CA GLU A 121 -13.34 -2.85 0.12
C GLU A 121 -12.52 -3.34 -1.09
N TRP A 122 -12.75 -4.57 -1.55
CA TRP A 122 -12.12 -5.11 -2.76
C TRP A 122 -12.40 -4.22 -3.98
N ARG A 123 -13.68 -3.90 -4.22
CA ARG A 123 -14.08 -3.03 -5.33
C ARG A 123 -13.51 -1.61 -5.21
N SER A 124 -13.43 -1.07 -3.99
CA SER A 124 -12.83 0.24 -3.75
C SER A 124 -11.34 0.26 -4.13
N VAL A 125 -10.57 -0.76 -3.75
CA VAL A 125 -9.14 -0.87 -4.09
C VAL A 125 -8.94 -1.10 -5.58
N LEU A 126 -9.74 -1.98 -6.21
CA LEU A 126 -9.72 -2.18 -7.66
C LEU A 126 -9.97 -0.88 -8.43
N GLY A 127 -10.96 -0.09 -8.01
CA GLY A 127 -11.24 1.21 -8.59
C GLY A 127 -10.04 2.16 -8.52
N LYS A 128 -9.35 2.23 -7.38
CA LYS A 128 -8.17 3.09 -7.18
C LYS A 128 -6.97 2.65 -8.01
N LEU A 129 -6.70 1.34 -8.07
CA LEU A 129 -5.63 0.78 -8.92
C LEU A 129 -5.90 1.07 -10.40
N THR A 130 -7.13 0.87 -10.85
CA THR A 130 -7.56 1.13 -12.23
C THR A 130 -7.45 2.61 -12.59
N GLN A 131 -7.93 3.51 -11.73
CA GLN A 131 -7.82 4.98 -11.91
C GLN A 131 -6.37 5.47 -11.92
N SER A 132 -5.47 4.71 -11.30
CA SER A 132 -4.04 5.01 -11.26
C SER A 132 -3.25 4.37 -12.40
N ALA A 133 -3.93 3.75 -13.37
CA ALA A 133 -3.33 3.00 -14.48
C ALA A 133 -2.39 1.86 -14.03
N LEU A 134 -2.56 1.36 -12.80
CA LEU A 134 -1.80 0.23 -12.24
C LEU A 134 -2.52 -1.08 -12.58
N PHE A 135 -2.70 -1.36 -13.87
CA PHE A 135 -3.59 -2.42 -14.34
C PHE A 135 -3.13 -3.82 -13.93
N ASP A 136 -1.83 -4.11 -13.96
CA ASP A 136 -1.33 -5.44 -13.55
C ASP A 136 -1.66 -5.73 -12.08
N SER A 137 -1.54 -4.71 -11.21
CA SER A 137 -1.94 -4.81 -9.81
C SER A 137 -3.46 -4.92 -9.65
N ALA A 138 -4.23 -4.18 -10.45
CA ALA A 138 -5.68 -4.31 -10.44
C ALA A 138 -6.13 -5.73 -10.82
N VAL A 139 -5.51 -6.35 -11.83
CA VAL A 139 -5.79 -7.73 -12.23
C VAL A 139 -5.41 -8.73 -11.15
N ALA A 140 -4.25 -8.55 -10.50
CA ALA A 140 -3.84 -9.42 -9.40
C ALA A 140 -4.82 -9.37 -8.21
N VAL A 141 -5.25 -8.17 -7.82
CA VAL A 141 -6.28 -8.00 -6.77
C VAL A 141 -7.62 -8.57 -7.22
N LEU A 142 -8.00 -8.43 -8.49
CA LEU A 142 -9.26 -8.97 -9.00
C LEU A 142 -9.26 -10.49 -8.95
N ALA A 143 -8.20 -11.14 -9.45
CA ALA A 143 -8.06 -12.59 -9.44
C ALA A 143 -8.25 -13.14 -8.03
N LYS A 144 -7.53 -12.56 -7.05
CA LYS A 144 -7.67 -13.00 -5.66
C LYS A 144 -9.05 -12.69 -5.08
N GLY A 145 -9.63 -11.56 -5.43
CA GLY A 145 -10.96 -11.17 -4.99
C GLY A 145 -12.04 -12.14 -5.48
N LEU A 146 -11.95 -12.60 -6.73
CA LEU A 146 -12.89 -13.57 -7.31
C LEU A 146 -12.78 -14.97 -6.66
N GLU A 147 -11.60 -15.34 -6.17
CA GLU A 147 -11.43 -16.55 -5.35
C GLU A 147 -12.12 -16.42 -3.99
N VAL A 148 -11.98 -15.26 -3.33
CA VAL A 148 -12.52 -15.01 -1.98
C VAL A 148 -14.03 -14.78 -2.01
N HIS A 149 -14.53 -14.07 -3.02
CA HIS A 149 -15.94 -13.71 -3.20
C HIS A 149 -16.51 -14.36 -4.47
N ALA A 150 -16.44 -15.69 -4.52
CA ALA A 150 -16.91 -16.46 -5.67
C ALA A 150 -18.39 -16.15 -5.98
N GLY A 151 -18.67 -15.78 -7.24
CA GLY A 151 -20.02 -15.44 -7.70
C GLY A 151 -20.47 -14.00 -7.39
N ASP A 152 -19.62 -13.14 -6.83
CA ASP A 152 -19.93 -11.73 -6.66
C ASP A 152 -19.96 -10.99 -8.01
N ALA A 153 -21.17 -10.70 -8.49
CA ALA A 153 -21.39 -10.03 -9.77
C ALA A 153 -20.84 -8.59 -9.80
N GLU A 154 -20.81 -7.87 -8.67
CA GLU A 154 -20.25 -6.51 -8.64
C GLU A 154 -18.73 -6.55 -8.75
N LEU A 155 -18.08 -7.56 -8.17
CA LEU A 155 -16.65 -7.76 -8.31
C LEU A 155 -16.28 -8.20 -9.73
N ALA A 156 -17.10 -9.05 -10.35
CA ALA A 156 -16.94 -9.42 -11.76
C ALA A 156 -17.01 -8.21 -12.70
N ARG A 157 -17.96 -7.29 -12.47
CA ARG A 157 -18.05 -6.03 -13.24
C ARG A 157 -16.81 -5.15 -13.12
N CYS A 158 -16.06 -5.24 -12.01
CA CYS A 158 -14.78 -4.55 -11.93
C CYS A 158 -13.77 -5.11 -12.95
N GLY A 159 -13.83 -6.40 -13.30
CA GLY A 159 -12.99 -6.98 -14.36
C GLY A 159 -13.26 -6.39 -15.73
N ASP A 160 -14.54 -6.20 -16.10
CA ASP A 160 -14.90 -5.49 -17.34
C ASP A 160 -14.38 -4.05 -17.34
N ALA A 161 -14.52 -3.34 -16.22
CA ALA A 161 -14.03 -1.97 -16.11
C ALA A 161 -12.49 -1.88 -16.22
N ILE A 162 -11.76 -2.85 -15.63
CA ILE A 162 -10.30 -2.94 -15.77
C ILE A 162 -9.93 -3.24 -17.22
N ARG A 163 -10.62 -4.19 -17.88
CA ARG A 163 -10.39 -4.52 -19.29
C ARG A 163 -10.53 -3.29 -20.18
N ASP A 164 -11.64 -2.57 -20.05
CA ASP A 164 -11.94 -1.43 -20.92
C ASP A 164 -10.90 -0.30 -20.71
N ALA A 165 -10.52 -0.05 -19.46
CA ALA A 165 -9.49 0.93 -19.13
C ALA A 165 -8.09 0.51 -19.62
N ALA A 166 -7.73 -0.77 -19.46
CA ALA A 166 -6.46 -1.32 -19.92
C ALA A 166 -6.37 -1.31 -21.46
N ALA A 167 -7.45 -1.66 -22.16
CA ALA A 167 -7.55 -1.57 -23.61
C ALA A 167 -7.35 -0.15 -24.11
N LYS A 168 -8.04 0.82 -23.50
CA LYS A 168 -7.88 2.24 -23.81
C LYS A 168 -6.44 2.74 -23.59
N ALA A 169 -5.77 2.24 -22.57
CA ALA A 169 -4.39 2.59 -22.25
C ALA A 169 -3.33 1.81 -23.06
N GLY A 170 -3.73 0.81 -23.86
CA GLY A 170 -2.79 -0.06 -24.59
C GLY A 170 -2.00 -1.02 -23.68
N ALA A 171 -2.50 -1.32 -22.48
CA ALA A 171 -1.82 -2.15 -21.49
C ALA A 171 -1.94 -3.66 -21.83
N LYS A 172 -1.18 -4.10 -22.84
CA LYS A 172 -1.24 -5.48 -23.36
C LYS A 172 -0.97 -6.57 -22.32
N GLY A 173 -0.07 -6.32 -21.37
CA GLY A 173 0.23 -7.27 -20.27
C GLY A 173 -1.02 -7.57 -19.43
N ALA A 174 -1.70 -6.52 -18.96
CA ALA A 174 -2.91 -6.66 -18.18
C ALA A 174 -4.06 -7.31 -18.97
N LEU A 175 -4.22 -6.98 -20.26
CA LEU A 175 -5.20 -7.64 -21.13
C LEU A 175 -4.94 -9.13 -21.28
N GLY A 176 -3.68 -9.55 -21.45
CA GLY A 176 -3.32 -10.96 -21.51
C GLY A 176 -3.62 -11.70 -20.21
N ALA A 177 -3.38 -11.06 -19.06
CA ALA A 177 -3.75 -11.62 -17.76
C ALA A 177 -5.28 -11.72 -17.57
N LEU A 178 -6.04 -10.73 -18.04
CA LEU A 178 -7.51 -10.75 -18.03
C LEU A 178 -8.10 -11.83 -18.94
N ALA A 179 -7.47 -12.14 -20.07
CA ALA A 179 -7.86 -13.25 -20.93
C ALA A 179 -7.82 -14.58 -20.16
N GLY A 180 -6.76 -14.79 -19.36
CA GLY A 180 -6.64 -15.96 -18.48
C GLY A 180 -7.73 -16.07 -17.40
N LEU A 181 -8.42 -14.96 -17.11
CA LEU A 181 -9.56 -14.89 -16.19
C LEU A 181 -10.93 -14.93 -16.91
N GLY A 182 -10.94 -15.03 -18.25
CA GLY A 182 -12.17 -15.10 -19.05
C GLY A 182 -12.83 -13.75 -19.37
N TYR A 183 -12.10 -12.62 -19.26
CA TYR A 183 -12.63 -11.29 -19.57
C TYR A 183 -12.35 -10.81 -21.00
N VAL A 184 -11.44 -11.50 -21.71
CA VAL A 184 -11.03 -11.17 -23.08
C VAL A 184 -11.04 -12.48 -23.89
N ASP A 185 -11.67 -12.44 -25.05
CA ASP A 185 -11.72 -13.55 -26.02
C ASP A 185 -10.48 -13.61 -26.92
#